data_AF-A0A177DPZ7-F1
#
_entry.id   AF-A0A177DPZ7-F1
#
_cell.length_a   1.000
_cell.length_b   1.000
_cell.length_c   1.000
_cell.angle_alpha   90.00
_cell.angle_beta   90.00
_cell.angle_gamma   90.00
#
_symmetry.space_group_name_H-M   'P 1'
#
loop_
_entity.id
_entity.type
_entity.pdbx_description
1 polymer ?
#
loop_
_entity_poly.entity_id
_entity_poly.type
_entity_poly.pdbx_seq_one_letter_code
_entity_poly.pdbx_strand_id
1 'polypeptide(L)'
;MASNNRQNVTWVEGVRGVASFWVVVTHLCRAWDYSLWSPRDNENAAPQLLQLPFLRLPFQGRIGVTMFAFLTGYVCAIKPLRQAKSGNVPAALETLGKSAFRRPPRLIMPATIALVIAWFFAQIGAFEVAHLSDSHWFRRSVPTNIGGLDTEIPRLIKNFQTSWSGANNEYDDHQWALLPLLQGAFLIYVLLFATVFMKFRMRLFTCMVLFLWYWMRTSPEKETFECQFLYGVILCDLGSEKSFREFINSRVKARRIATAFLIILGWYVACYPGEHWEWSAWSVQLKNIGDWIIPQGAASYPKRWTAIGWDLMVTGIWLSPSLQSMFSNKLFMWVGRNSFAVYLTHGTVMKVGLARLIYGFSTAPYHVEQPKDGQGEAIEHYIPRSTNWLVWALAIPIFFVVEYTIAHLWTTYVDAQCAKATKWLEDKMFEKNEDEKHGVASMA
;
A
#
# COMPACT_ATOMS: atom_id res chain seq x y z
N MET A 1 31.27 1.31 -11.79
CA MET A 1 29.97 0.92 -12.39
C MET A 1 29.06 0.11 -11.47
N ALA A 2 29.57 -0.70 -10.53
CA ALA A 2 28.74 -1.47 -9.59
C ALA A 2 27.99 -0.61 -8.53
N SER A 3 28.53 0.54 -8.13
CA SER A 3 27.88 1.46 -7.16
C SER A 3 26.59 2.11 -7.71
N ASN A 4 26.60 2.53 -8.98
CA ASN A 4 25.43 3.12 -9.65
C ASN A 4 24.25 2.14 -9.76
N ASN A 5 24.52 0.84 -9.95
CA ASN A 5 23.45 -0.17 -10.03
C ASN A 5 22.80 -0.47 -8.68
N ARG A 6 23.51 -0.26 -7.55
CA ARG A 6 22.94 -0.40 -6.20
C ARG A 6 22.05 0.81 -5.86
N GLN A 7 22.48 2.02 -6.21
CA GLN A 7 21.68 3.24 -6.04
C GLN A 7 20.36 3.22 -6.84
N ASN A 8 20.33 2.54 -8.00
CA ASN A 8 19.12 2.39 -8.81
C ASN A 8 18.00 1.53 -8.17
N VAL A 9 18.27 0.82 -7.07
CA VAL A 9 17.27 0.00 -6.36
C VAL A 9 16.91 0.57 -5.00
N THR A 10 17.81 1.35 -4.36
CA THR A 10 17.59 1.88 -3.01
C THR A 10 16.48 2.92 -2.92
N TRP A 11 16.26 3.70 -3.99
CA TRP A 11 15.18 4.70 -4.00
C TRP A 11 13.79 4.05 -3.90
N VAL A 12 13.63 2.83 -4.43
CA VAL A 12 12.39 2.04 -4.39
C VAL A 12 12.01 1.73 -2.94
N GLU A 13 12.99 1.38 -2.11
CA GLU A 13 12.80 1.14 -0.68
C GLU A 13 12.37 2.43 0.04
N GLY A 14 12.99 3.57 -0.30
CA GLY A 14 12.60 4.86 0.27
C GLY A 14 11.20 5.30 -0.11
N VAL A 15 10.81 5.12 -1.38
CA VAL A 15 9.45 5.37 -1.86
C VAL A 15 8.44 4.45 -1.16
N ARG A 16 8.80 3.19 -0.92
CA ARG A 16 7.98 2.26 -0.11
C ARG A 16 7.74 2.79 1.30
N GLY A 17 8.76 3.39 1.91
CA GLY A 17 8.67 4.01 3.22
C GLY A 17 7.70 5.19 3.25
N VAL A 18 7.81 6.09 2.28
CA VAL A 18 6.87 7.22 2.13
C VAL A 18 5.44 6.72 1.90
N ALA A 19 5.26 5.69 1.08
CA ALA A 19 3.95 5.07 0.87
C ALA A 19 3.33 4.58 2.19
N SER A 20 4.09 3.83 3.02
CA SER A 20 3.58 3.36 4.32
C SER A 20 3.24 4.51 5.27
N PHE A 21 4.07 5.55 5.33
CA PHE A 21 3.82 6.70 6.18
C PHE A 21 2.54 7.44 5.77
N TRP A 22 2.34 7.66 4.46
CA TRP A 22 1.12 8.29 3.95
C TRP A 22 -0.12 7.43 4.19
N VAL A 23 -0.04 6.10 4.10
CA VAL A 23 -1.15 5.21 4.50
C VAL A 23 -1.53 5.43 5.96
N VAL A 24 -0.57 5.50 6.87
CA VAL A 24 -0.87 5.76 8.29
C VAL A 24 -1.52 7.13 8.48
N VAL A 25 -0.97 8.19 7.86
CA VAL A 25 -1.56 9.54 7.91
C VAL A 25 -3.00 9.55 7.39
N THR A 26 -3.28 8.80 6.32
CA THR A 26 -4.63 8.61 5.78
C THR A 26 -5.58 8.08 6.82
N HIS A 27 -5.17 7.05 7.55
CA HIS A 27 -6.02 6.40 8.53
C HIS A 27 -6.27 7.32 9.74
N LEU A 28 -5.29 8.14 10.13
CA LEU A 28 -5.50 9.21 11.10
C LEU A 28 -6.56 10.21 10.60
N CYS A 29 -6.43 10.71 9.37
CA CYS A 29 -7.40 11.64 8.79
C CYS A 29 -8.77 10.98 8.59
N ARG A 30 -8.83 9.71 8.20
CA ARG A 30 -10.10 8.99 8.04
C ARG A 30 -10.82 8.81 9.38
N ALA A 31 -10.08 8.64 10.46
CA ALA A 31 -10.63 8.50 11.80
C ALA A 31 -11.17 9.82 12.36
N TRP A 32 -10.47 10.94 12.16
CA TRP A 32 -10.77 12.19 12.86
C TRP A 32 -11.00 13.43 11.98
N ASP A 33 -10.67 13.41 10.70
CA ASP A 33 -10.83 14.55 9.81
C ASP A 33 -11.28 14.11 8.42
N TYR A 34 -12.45 13.47 8.37
CA TYR A 34 -12.97 12.85 7.16
C TYR A 34 -13.29 13.87 6.06
N SER A 35 -13.55 15.14 6.39
CA SER A 35 -13.85 16.18 5.40
C SER A 35 -12.68 16.45 4.44
N LEU A 36 -11.45 16.04 4.81
CA LEU A 36 -10.28 16.09 3.92
C LEU A 36 -10.42 15.20 2.67
N TRP A 37 -11.38 14.26 2.64
CA TRP A 37 -11.72 13.48 1.45
C TRP A 37 -12.42 14.29 0.36
N SER A 38 -13.07 15.39 0.75
CA SER A 38 -13.74 16.34 -0.13
C SER A 38 -12.80 17.52 -0.47
N PRO A 39 -13.08 18.30 -1.52
CA PRO A 39 -12.30 19.50 -1.83
C PRO A 39 -12.62 20.68 -0.90
N ARG A 40 -13.73 20.62 -0.15
CA ARG A 40 -14.25 21.60 0.80
C ARG A 40 -15.11 20.88 1.85
N ASP A 41 -15.41 21.52 2.97
CA ASP A 41 -16.32 20.95 3.99
C ASP A 41 -17.78 20.90 3.55
N ASN A 42 -18.20 21.84 2.70
CA ASN A 42 -19.48 21.84 2.00
C ASN A 42 -19.37 22.68 0.72
N GLU A 43 -20.42 22.69 -0.10
CA GLU A 43 -20.46 23.40 -1.40
C GLU A 43 -20.13 24.90 -1.30
N ASN A 44 -20.54 25.55 -0.21
CA ASN A 44 -20.43 26.99 -0.02
C ASN A 44 -19.25 27.42 0.88
N ALA A 45 -18.59 26.48 1.55
CA ALA A 45 -17.48 26.77 2.46
C ALA A 45 -16.19 27.13 1.70
N ALA A 46 -15.31 27.91 2.34
CA ALA A 46 -13.94 28.04 1.85
C ALA A 46 -13.17 26.73 2.11
N PRO A 47 -12.30 26.28 1.18
CA PRO A 47 -11.47 25.10 1.41
C PRO A 47 -10.49 25.34 2.55
N GLN A 48 -10.34 24.35 3.43
CA GLN A 48 -9.28 24.33 4.42
C GLN A 48 -7.91 24.15 3.73
N LEU A 49 -6.83 24.53 4.42
CA LEU A 49 -5.47 24.44 3.89
C LEU A 49 -5.12 23.05 3.37
N LEU A 50 -5.51 21.99 4.09
CA LEU A 50 -5.24 20.59 3.74
C LEU A 50 -6.24 20.02 2.72
N GLN A 51 -7.26 20.77 2.30
CA GLN A 51 -8.17 20.39 1.20
C GLN A 51 -7.70 20.96 -0.15
N LEU A 52 -6.78 21.92 -0.15
CA LEU A 52 -6.23 22.54 -1.35
C LEU A 52 -5.44 21.54 -2.21
N PRO A 53 -5.42 21.76 -3.55
CA PRO A 53 -4.52 21.03 -4.44
C PRO A 53 -3.08 21.09 -3.95
N PHE A 54 -2.32 20.07 -4.26
CA PHE A 54 -0.96 19.81 -3.77
C PHE A 54 -0.85 19.50 -2.27
N LEU A 55 -1.49 20.27 -1.39
CA LEU A 55 -1.35 20.07 0.05
C LEU A 55 -2.13 18.86 0.56
N ARG A 56 -3.26 18.53 -0.08
CA ARG A 56 -4.14 17.42 0.34
C ARG A 56 -3.59 16.01 0.16
N LEU A 57 -2.60 15.83 -0.73
CA LEU A 57 -2.20 14.50 -1.22
C LEU A 57 -1.83 13.50 -0.11
N PRO A 58 -1.05 13.88 0.93
CA PRO A 58 -0.71 12.97 2.03
C PRO A 58 -1.89 12.57 2.92
N PHE A 59 -2.97 13.37 2.96
CA PHE A 59 -4.07 13.23 3.91
C PHE A 59 -5.29 12.52 3.32
N GLN A 60 -5.56 12.70 2.02
CA GLN A 60 -6.66 12.03 1.31
C GLN A 60 -6.39 10.55 1.00
N GLY A 61 -5.12 10.15 1.02
CA GLY A 61 -4.73 8.79 1.36
C GLY A 61 -4.96 7.61 0.42
N ARG A 62 -5.31 7.88 -0.83
CA ARG A 62 -5.42 6.83 -1.84
C ARG A 62 -4.08 6.41 -2.43
N ILE A 63 -3.13 7.35 -2.51
CA ILE A 63 -1.90 7.18 -3.29
C ILE A 63 -0.96 6.11 -2.73
N GLY A 64 -0.94 5.88 -1.41
CA GLY A 64 -0.03 4.90 -0.81
C GLY A 64 -0.24 3.48 -1.36
N VAL A 65 -1.50 3.05 -1.52
CA VAL A 65 -1.85 1.73 -2.07
C VAL A 65 -1.42 1.62 -3.54
N THR A 66 -1.64 2.67 -4.33
CA THR A 66 -1.17 2.79 -5.72
C THR A 66 0.36 2.67 -5.81
N MET A 67 1.09 3.34 -4.91
CA MET A 67 2.55 3.24 -4.82
C MET A 67 2.99 1.80 -4.55
N PHE A 68 2.36 1.09 -3.60
CA PHE A 68 2.68 -0.32 -3.33
C PHE A 68 2.43 -1.25 -4.51
N ALA A 69 1.35 -0.99 -5.27
CA ALA A 69 1.05 -1.75 -6.49
C ALA A 69 2.17 -1.55 -7.53
N PHE A 70 2.53 -0.31 -7.84
CA PHE A 70 3.65 0.00 -8.74
C PHE A 70 4.95 -0.65 -8.29
N LEU A 71 5.31 -0.49 -7.00
CA LEU A 71 6.55 -1.02 -6.43
C LEU A 71 6.60 -2.55 -6.52
N THR A 72 5.46 -3.23 -6.34
CA THR A 72 5.37 -4.68 -6.51
C THR A 72 5.71 -5.09 -7.94
N GLY A 73 5.18 -4.39 -8.93
CA GLY A 73 5.51 -4.66 -10.34
C GLY A 73 6.98 -4.40 -10.65
N TYR A 74 7.51 -3.26 -10.19
CA TYR A 74 8.90 -2.87 -10.38
C TYR A 74 9.86 -3.89 -9.75
N VAL A 75 9.70 -4.19 -8.45
CA VAL A 75 10.60 -5.09 -7.70
C VAL A 75 10.56 -6.52 -8.22
N CYS A 76 9.39 -7.03 -8.59
CA CYS A 76 9.28 -8.38 -9.16
C CYS A 76 10.00 -8.51 -10.51
N ALA A 77 10.10 -7.41 -11.28
CA ALA A 77 10.70 -7.41 -12.61
C ALA A 77 12.24 -7.22 -12.60
N ILE A 78 12.80 -6.49 -11.63
CA ILE A 78 14.24 -6.11 -11.62
C ILE A 78 15.15 -7.30 -11.85
N LYS A 79 15.07 -8.33 -10.99
CA LYS A 79 16.05 -9.42 -11.00
C LYS A 79 15.89 -10.33 -12.23
N PRO A 80 14.68 -10.83 -12.57
CA PRO A 80 14.48 -11.65 -13.76
C PRO A 80 14.87 -10.94 -15.05
N LEU A 81 14.46 -9.67 -15.23
CA LEU A 81 14.79 -8.93 -16.45
C LEU A 81 16.28 -8.65 -16.57
N ARG A 82 16.97 -8.38 -15.44
CA ARG A 82 18.43 -8.20 -15.45
C ARG A 82 19.15 -9.47 -15.88
N GLN A 83 18.71 -10.64 -15.39
CA GLN A 83 19.28 -11.94 -15.77
C GLN A 83 19.02 -12.27 -17.24
N ALA A 84 17.79 -12.09 -17.71
CA ALA A 84 17.41 -12.31 -19.11
C ALA A 84 18.22 -11.41 -20.06
N LYS A 85 18.37 -10.11 -19.73
CA LYS A 85 19.19 -9.17 -20.53
C LYS A 85 20.68 -9.48 -20.50
N SER A 86 21.18 -10.15 -19.45
CA SER A 86 22.56 -10.63 -19.39
C SER A 86 22.80 -11.93 -20.17
N GLY A 87 21.79 -12.46 -20.86
CA GLY A 87 21.86 -13.72 -21.61
C GLY A 87 21.60 -14.96 -20.77
N ASN A 88 21.44 -14.82 -19.44
CA ASN A 88 21.19 -15.95 -18.54
C ASN A 88 19.68 -16.14 -18.30
N VAL A 89 18.99 -16.62 -19.33
CA VAL A 89 17.55 -16.93 -19.28
C VAL A 89 17.22 -18.06 -18.30
N PRO A 90 18.01 -19.17 -18.20
CA PRO A 90 17.74 -20.21 -17.20
C PRO A 90 17.72 -19.67 -15.77
N ALA A 91 18.68 -18.81 -15.38
CA ALA A 91 18.69 -18.19 -14.05
C ALA A 91 17.52 -17.21 -13.83
N ALA A 92 17.01 -16.59 -14.91
CA ALA A 92 15.82 -15.75 -14.84
C ALA A 92 14.57 -16.59 -14.53
N LEU A 93 14.40 -17.73 -15.22
CA LEU A 93 13.32 -18.69 -14.97
C LEU A 93 13.38 -19.28 -13.56
N GLU A 94 14.56 -19.69 -13.10
CA GLU A 94 14.77 -20.17 -11.73
C GLU A 94 14.40 -19.08 -10.71
N THR A 95 14.80 -17.84 -10.98
CA THR A 95 14.47 -16.70 -10.11
C THR A 95 12.96 -16.45 -10.07
N LEU A 96 12.25 -16.56 -11.19
CA LEU A 96 10.80 -16.42 -11.24
C LEU A 96 10.13 -17.53 -10.40
N GLY A 97 10.51 -18.79 -10.60
CA GLY A 97 9.96 -19.93 -9.84
C GLY A 97 10.18 -19.80 -8.33
N LYS A 98 11.43 -19.55 -7.90
CA LYS A 98 11.76 -19.32 -6.47
C LYS A 98 11.06 -18.09 -5.89
N SER A 99 10.86 -17.04 -6.68
CA SER A 99 10.18 -15.83 -6.19
C SER A 99 8.68 -16.06 -6.04
N ALA A 100 8.04 -16.75 -6.99
CA ALA A 100 6.65 -17.15 -6.92
C ALA A 100 6.36 -18.05 -5.70
N PHE A 101 7.23 -19.03 -5.43
CA PHE A 101 7.08 -19.90 -4.26
C PHE A 101 7.21 -19.15 -2.92
N ARG A 102 8.21 -18.27 -2.79
CA ARG A 102 8.49 -17.57 -1.53
C ARG A 102 7.49 -16.45 -1.20
N ARG A 103 6.77 -15.94 -2.19
CA ARG A 103 5.92 -14.74 -2.02
C ARG A 103 4.71 -15.00 -1.12
N PRO A 104 3.87 -16.04 -1.31
CA PRO A 104 2.73 -16.29 -0.42
C PRO A 104 3.14 -16.50 1.04
N PRO A 105 4.08 -17.39 1.40
CA PRO A 105 4.41 -17.61 2.81
C PRO A 105 4.93 -16.35 3.51
N ARG A 106 5.75 -15.53 2.83
CA ARG A 106 6.26 -14.27 3.37
C ARG A 106 5.18 -13.21 3.60
N LEU A 107 4.06 -13.29 2.90
CA LEU A 107 2.96 -12.35 3.05
C LEU A 107 1.91 -12.87 4.03
N ILE A 108 1.54 -14.15 3.90
CA ILE A 108 0.49 -14.81 4.66
C ILE A 108 0.92 -15.00 6.12
N MET A 109 2.12 -15.53 6.40
CA MET A 109 2.50 -15.86 7.78
C MET A 109 2.52 -14.63 8.71
N PRO A 110 3.18 -13.49 8.36
CA PRO A 110 3.12 -12.31 9.21
C PRO A 110 1.70 -11.74 9.33
N ALA A 111 0.93 -11.73 8.25
CA ALA A 111 -0.46 -11.24 8.29
C ALA A 111 -1.36 -12.09 9.20
N THR A 112 -1.17 -13.43 9.19
CA THR A 112 -1.86 -14.34 10.12
C THR A 112 -1.48 -14.05 11.57
N ILE A 113 -0.20 -13.79 11.87
CA ILE A 113 0.23 -13.44 13.23
C ILE A 113 -0.43 -12.12 13.67
N ALA A 114 -0.47 -11.12 12.79
CA ALA A 114 -1.13 -9.84 13.07
C ALA A 114 -2.63 -10.03 13.32
N LEU A 115 -3.30 -10.86 12.51
CA LEU A 115 -4.70 -11.24 12.67
C LEU A 115 -4.96 -11.91 14.04
N VAL A 116 -4.11 -12.87 14.44
CA VAL A 116 -4.24 -13.54 15.75
C VAL A 116 -4.04 -12.57 16.91
N ILE A 117 -3.10 -11.61 16.78
CA ILE A 117 -2.89 -10.56 17.79
C ILE A 117 -4.11 -9.62 17.89
N ALA A 118 -4.66 -9.19 16.74
CA ALA A 118 -5.87 -8.38 16.72
C ALA A 118 -7.06 -9.13 17.32
N TRP A 119 -7.22 -10.42 16.99
CA TRP A 119 -8.22 -11.30 17.60
C TRP A 119 -8.06 -11.38 19.12
N PHE A 120 -6.84 -11.59 19.62
CA PHE A 120 -6.56 -11.63 21.05
C PHE A 120 -6.94 -10.31 21.75
N PHE A 121 -6.61 -9.17 21.13
CA PHE A 121 -7.02 -7.86 21.65
C PHE A 121 -8.54 -7.68 21.68
N ALA A 122 -9.26 -8.24 20.70
CA ALA A 122 -10.72 -8.25 20.73
C ALA A 122 -11.26 -9.08 21.91
N GLN A 123 -10.67 -10.24 22.19
CA GLN A 123 -11.12 -11.11 23.29
C GLN A 123 -10.98 -10.46 24.67
N ILE A 124 -9.97 -9.62 24.87
CA ILE A 124 -9.74 -8.93 26.16
C ILE A 124 -10.42 -7.55 26.24
N GLY A 125 -11.30 -7.21 25.28
CA GLY A 125 -11.99 -5.91 25.27
C GLY A 125 -11.06 -4.72 24.99
N ALA A 126 -9.93 -4.92 24.33
CA ALA A 126 -8.99 -3.82 24.07
C ALA A 126 -9.53 -2.78 23.08
N PHE A 127 -10.56 -3.11 22.29
CA PHE A 127 -11.19 -2.19 21.33
C PHE A 127 -12.38 -1.40 21.87
N GLU A 128 -12.80 -1.58 23.12
CA GLU A 128 -13.99 -0.93 23.69
C GLU A 128 -13.96 0.60 23.59
N VAL A 129 -12.81 1.23 23.84
CA VAL A 129 -12.67 2.70 23.70
C VAL A 129 -12.95 3.15 22.26
N ALA A 130 -12.55 2.35 21.27
CA ALA A 130 -12.81 2.66 19.86
C ALA A 130 -14.28 2.40 19.48
N HIS A 131 -14.93 1.37 20.05
CA HIS A 131 -16.38 1.13 19.91
C HIS A 131 -17.23 2.29 20.44
N LEU A 132 -16.79 2.90 21.53
CA LEU A 132 -17.52 3.99 22.17
C LEU A 132 -17.13 5.38 21.64
N SER A 133 -16.19 5.49 20.71
CA SER A 133 -15.67 6.77 20.23
C SER A 133 -16.62 7.51 19.27
N ASP A 134 -16.54 8.85 19.24
CA ASP A 134 -17.23 9.70 18.26
C ASP A 134 -16.77 9.46 16.80
N SER A 135 -15.67 8.74 16.60
CA SER A 135 -15.16 8.37 15.27
C SER A 135 -15.99 7.25 14.65
N HIS A 136 -16.81 7.61 13.65
CA HIS A 136 -17.58 6.63 12.88
C HIS A 136 -16.71 5.54 12.23
N TRP A 137 -15.52 5.90 11.74
CA TRP A 137 -14.62 4.93 11.12
C TRP A 137 -14.10 3.92 12.12
N PHE A 138 -13.70 4.33 13.33
CA PHE A 138 -13.29 3.39 14.36
C PHE A 138 -14.39 2.40 14.70
N ARG A 139 -15.59 2.88 15.01
CA ARG A 139 -16.74 2.03 15.37
C ARG A 139 -17.05 0.97 14.33
N ARG A 140 -16.99 1.34 13.05
CA ARG A 140 -17.20 0.41 11.93
C ARG A 140 -16.05 -0.58 11.73
N SER A 141 -14.82 -0.19 12.05
CA SER A 141 -13.60 -0.94 11.74
C SER A 141 -13.07 -1.77 12.91
N VAL A 142 -13.67 -1.73 14.10
CA VAL A 142 -13.29 -2.60 15.23
C VAL A 142 -14.20 -3.83 15.34
N PRO A 143 -13.65 -5.01 15.68
CA PRO A 143 -14.44 -6.21 15.88
C PRO A 143 -15.25 -6.12 17.18
N THR A 144 -16.53 -6.52 17.14
CA THR A 144 -17.36 -6.77 18.33
C THR A 144 -17.24 -8.23 18.73
N ASN A 145 -16.96 -8.51 20.00
CA ASN A 145 -17.00 -9.88 20.52
C ASN A 145 -18.46 -10.34 20.61
N ILE A 146 -18.79 -11.49 20.00
CA ILE A 146 -20.17 -12.00 19.92
C ILE A 146 -20.43 -13.22 20.81
N GLY A 147 -19.43 -13.73 21.55
CA GLY A 147 -19.63 -14.90 22.39
C GLY A 147 -18.35 -15.45 23.05
N GLY A 148 -18.41 -16.72 23.45
CA GLY A 148 -17.28 -17.42 24.05
C GLY A 148 -16.24 -17.87 23.03
N LEU A 149 -15.16 -18.50 23.51
CA LEU A 149 -14.09 -19.04 22.65
C LEU A 149 -14.60 -20.09 21.65
N ASP A 150 -15.69 -20.80 21.99
CA ASP A 150 -16.39 -21.73 21.12
C ASP A 150 -16.95 -21.07 19.85
N THR A 151 -17.34 -19.80 19.93
CA THR A 151 -17.78 -18.98 18.79
C THR A 151 -16.63 -18.22 18.12
N GLU A 152 -15.72 -17.67 18.92
CA GLU A 152 -14.68 -16.75 18.43
C GLU A 152 -13.52 -17.48 17.72
N ILE A 153 -13.19 -18.73 18.09
CA ILE A 153 -12.17 -19.52 17.40
C ILE A 153 -12.62 -19.91 15.97
N PRO A 154 -13.82 -20.47 15.73
CA PRO A 154 -14.32 -20.69 14.38
C PRO A 154 -14.41 -19.38 13.57
N ARG A 155 -14.79 -18.27 14.22
CA ARG A 155 -14.85 -16.95 13.58
C ARG A 155 -13.46 -16.46 13.17
N LEU A 156 -12.41 -16.72 13.95
CA LEU A 156 -11.03 -16.43 13.57
C LEU A 156 -10.61 -17.22 12.32
N ILE A 157 -10.90 -18.52 12.27
CA ILE A 157 -10.58 -19.37 11.11
C ILE A 157 -11.33 -18.87 9.87
N LYS A 158 -12.62 -18.54 10.01
CA LYS A 158 -13.43 -17.96 8.93
C LYS A 158 -12.84 -16.62 8.46
N ASN A 159 -12.44 -15.74 9.36
CA ASN A 159 -11.84 -14.44 9.01
C ASN A 159 -10.47 -14.58 8.35
N PHE A 160 -9.67 -15.58 8.75
CA PHE A 160 -8.46 -15.93 8.02
C PHE A 160 -8.78 -16.35 6.58
N GLN A 161 -9.80 -17.19 6.36
CA GLN A 161 -10.23 -17.58 5.02
C GLN A 161 -10.76 -16.39 4.22
N THR A 162 -11.60 -15.53 4.81
CA THR A 162 -12.18 -14.37 4.12
C THR A 162 -11.13 -13.39 3.63
N SER A 163 -10.07 -13.17 4.44
CA SER A 163 -8.93 -12.31 4.10
C SER A 163 -8.26 -12.70 2.78
N TRP A 164 -8.30 -13.99 2.41
CA TRP A 164 -7.67 -14.53 1.19
C TRP A 164 -8.67 -14.94 0.12
N SER A 165 -9.97 -14.90 0.40
CA SER A 165 -11.05 -15.17 -0.58
C SER A 165 -11.70 -13.90 -1.15
N GLY A 166 -11.29 -12.71 -0.69
CA GLY A 166 -11.81 -11.42 -1.16
C GLY A 166 -13.03 -10.90 -0.41
N ALA A 167 -13.34 -11.47 0.76
CA ALA A 167 -14.36 -10.96 1.66
C ALA A 167 -13.72 -10.12 2.79
N ASN A 168 -14.52 -9.33 3.49
CA ASN A 168 -14.00 -8.44 4.55
C ASN A 168 -13.42 -9.26 5.73
N ASN A 169 -12.38 -8.74 6.36
CA ASN A 169 -11.82 -9.24 7.60
C ASN A 169 -12.27 -8.33 8.74
N GLU A 170 -13.00 -8.88 9.70
CA GLU A 170 -13.60 -8.14 10.81
C GLU A 170 -12.58 -7.74 11.87
N TYR A 171 -11.51 -8.52 12.05
CA TYR A 171 -10.48 -8.23 13.06
C TYR A 171 -9.43 -7.25 12.56
N ASP A 172 -9.17 -7.22 11.26
CA ASP A 172 -8.26 -6.27 10.64
C ASP A 172 -8.68 -5.94 9.19
N ASP A 173 -9.49 -4.90 9.05
CA ASP A 173 -10.00 -4.41 7.78
C ASP A 173 -8.89 -3.92 6.85
N HIS A 174 -7.72 -3.52 7.39
CA HIS A 174 -6.60 -3.00 6.59
C HIS A 174 -5.98 -4.05 5.68
N GLN A 175 -6.08 -5.34 6.03
CA GLN A 175 -5.47 -6.45 5.29
C GLN A 175 -6.06 -6.69 3.89
N TRP A 176 -7.17 -6.03 3.56
CA TRP A 176 -7.84 -6.15 2.25
C TRP A 176 -6.88 -5.99 1.06
N ALA A 177 -5.85 -5.14 1.18
CA ALA A 177 -4.91 -4.87 0.10
C ALA A 177 -3.87 -6.00 -0.13
N LEU A 178 -3.69 -6.92 0.82
CA LEU A 178 -2.72 -8.02 0.70
C LEU A 178 -3.07 -8.99 -0.43
N LEU A 179 -4.35 -9.35 -0.57
CA LEU A 179 -4.79 -10.29 -1.60
C LEU A 179 -4.60 -9.71 -3.02
N PRO A 180 -5.05 -8.47 -3.34
CA PRO A 180 -4.74 -7.82 -4.61
C PRO A 180 -3.24 -7.71 -4.90
N LEU A 181 -2.42 -7.37 -3.90
CA LEU A 181 -0.96 -7.30 -4.05
C LEU A 181 -0.33 -8.67 -4.33
N LEU A 182 -0.85 -9.74 -3.74
CA LEU A 182 -0.42 -11.10 -4.01
C LEU A 182 -0.80 -11.52 -5.43
N GLN A 183 -2.07 -11.34 -5.82
CA GLN A 183 -2.56 -11.61 -7.17
C GLN A 183 -1.76 -10.84 -8.23
N GLY A 184 -1.47 -9.57 -7.96
CA GLY A 184 -0.63 -8.72 -8.82
C GLY A 184 0.79 -9.25 -8.99
N ALA A 185 1.43 -9.70 -7.91
CA ALA A 185 2.76 -10.30 -8.01
C ALA A 185 2.75 -11.55 -8.91
N PHE A 186 1.74 -12.42 -8.79
CA PHE A 186 1.59 -13.60 -9.67
C PHE A 186 1.29 -13.23 -11.12
N LEU A 187 0.48 -12.21 -11.36
CA LEU A 187 0.28 -11.65 -12.71
C LEU A 187 1.63 -11.27 -13.33
N ILE A 188 2.50 -10.60 -12.58
CA ILE A 188 3.83 -10.21 -13.06
C ILE A 188 4.75 -11.42 -13.25
N TYR A 189 4.71 -12.42 -12.38
CA TYR A 189 5.50 -13.64 -12.58
C TYR A 189 5.09 -14.40 -13.85
N VAL A 190 3.79 -14.54 -14.11
CA VAL A 190 3.27 -15.17 -15.34
C VAL A 190 3.63 -14.33 -16.57
N LEU A 191 3.46 -13.00 -16.49
CA LEU A 191 3.84 -12.09 -17.57
C LEU A 191 5.33 -12.21 -17.92
N LEU A 192 6.21 -12.18 -16.92
CA LEU A 192 7.65 -12.28 -17.13
C LEU A 192 8.04 -13.66 -17.65
N PHE A 193 7.42 -14.73 -17.17
CA PHE A 193 7.62 -16.07 -17.71
C PHE A 193 7.26 -16.14 -19.20
N ALA A 194 6.10 -15.60 -19.59
CA ALA A 194 5.64 -15.58 -20.97
C ALA A 194 6.49 -14.66 -21.88
N THR A 195 7.10 -13.62 -21.33
CA THR A 195 7.82 -12.58 -22.09
C THR A 195 9.34 -12.65 -21.96
N VAL A 196 9.89 -13.65 -21.25
CA VAL A 196 11.34 -13.74 -20.99
C VAL A 196 12.16 -13.91 -22.26
N PHE A 197 11.62 -14.62 -23.25
CA PHE A 197 12.27 -14.85 -24.56
C PHE A 197 12.02 -13.72 -25.57
N MET A 198 11.15 -12.77 -25.24
CA MET A 198 10.83 -11.68 -26.16
C MET A 198 11.94 -10.64 -26.23
N LYS A 199 12.14 -10.10 -27.43
CA LYS A 199 12.92 -8.86 -27.63
C LYS A 199 12.27 -7.73 -26.83
N PHE A 200 13.08 -6.78 -26.34
CA PHE A 200 12.62 -5.63 -25.54
C PHE A 200 11.41 -4.91 -26.15
N ARG A 201 11.46 -4.55 -27.44
CA ARG A 201 10.36 -3.84 -28.12
C ARG A 201 9.05 -4.63 -28.13
N MET A 202 9.14 -5.96 -28.30
CA MET A 202 7.96 -6.83 -28.32
C MET A 202 7.38 -6.99 -26.91
N ARG A 203 8.24 -7.16 -25.90
CA ARG A 203 7.79 -7.20 -24.50
C ARG A 203 7.14 -5.89 -24.07
N LEU A 204 7.71 -4.75 -24.43
CA LEU A 204 7.13 -3.43 -24.16
C LEU A 204 5.75 -3.31 -24.84
N PHE A 205 5.64 -3.71 -26.10
CA PHE A 205 4.36 -3.74 -26.82
C PHE A 205 3.33 -4.62 -26.08
N THR A 206 3.69 -5.85 -25.68
CA THR A 206 2.80 -6.73 -24.90
C THR A 206 2.37 -6.08 -23.58
N CYS A 207 3.28 -5.46 -22.84
CA CYS A 207 2.94 -4.77 -21.60
C CYS A 207 1.99 -3.58 -21.85
N MET A 208 2.19 -2.81 -22.93
CA MET A 208 1.32 -1.70 -23.30
C MET A 208 -0.07 -2.17 -23.72
N VAL A 209 -0.17 -3.26 -24.50
CA VAL A 209 -1.47 -3.84 -24.87
C VAL A 209 -2.22 -4.32 -23.64
N LEU A 210 -1.56 -5.02 -22.72
CA LEU A 210 -2.16 -5.46 -21.45
C LEU A 210 -2.57 -4.26 -20.57
N PHE A 211 -1.71 -3.23 -20.50
CA PHE A 211 -2.01 -2.01 -19.74
C PHE A 211 -3.28 -1.35 -20.28
N LEU A 212 -3.38 -1.17 -21.61
CA LEU A 212 -4.57 -0.61 -22.24
C LEU A 212 -5.81 -1.49 -22.03
N TRP A 213 -5.65 -2.82 -22.08
CA TRP A 213 -6.76 -3.74 -21.81
C TRP A 213 -7.29 -3.62 -20.38
N TYR A 214 -6.41 -3.59 -19.37
CA TYR A 214 -6.81 -3.35 -17.98
C TYR A 214 -7.35 -1.92 -17.78
N TRP A 215 -6.78 -0.94 -18.47
CA TRP A 215 -7.27 0.44 -18.43
C TRP A 215 -8.71 0.55 -18.91
N MET A 216 -9.06 -0.17 -19.97
CA MET A 216 -10.42 -0.23 -20.52
C MET A 216 -11.42 -0.97 -19.63
N ARG A 217 -10.94 -1.77 -18.67
CA ARG A 217 -11.80 -2.53 -17.76
C ARG A 217 -12.48 -1.60 -16.76
N THR A 218 -13.79 -1.72 -16.61
CA THR A 218 -14.59 -0.88 -15.70
C THR A 218 -14.82 -1.51 -14.32
N SER A 219 -14.47 -2.79 -14.13
CA SER A 219 -14.65 -3.49 -12.86
C SER A 219 -13.82 -2.86 -11.74
N PRO A 220 -14.32 -2.77 -10.50
CA PRO A 220 -13.63 -2.12 -9.40
C PRO A 220 -12.24 -2.72 -9.12
N GLU A 221 -11.29 -1.84 -8.80
CA GLU A 221 -9.95 -2.11 -8.28
C GLU A 221 -8.99 -2.77 -9.28
N LYS A 222 -9.50 -3.63 -10.16
CA LYS A 222 -8.74 -4.36 -11.18
C LYS A 222 -8.11 -3.45 -12.24
N GLU A 223 -8.70 -2.29 -12.50
CA GLU A 223 -8.15 -1.33 -13.44
C GLU A 223 -6.96 -0.59 -12.84
N THR A 224 -7.05 -0.24 -11.55
CA THR A 224 -6.03 0.57 -10.88
C THR A 224 -4.84 -0.29 -10.47
N PHE A 225 -5.05 -1.45 -9.85
CA PHE A 225 -3.95 -2.28 -9.37
C PHE A 225 -3.11 -2.86 -10.54
N GLU A 226 -3.76 -3.47 -11.53
CA GLU A 226 -3.09 -4.15 -12.63
C GLU A 226 -2.34 -3.20 -13.56
N CYS A 227 -2.91 -2.02 -13.85
CA CYS A 227 -2.18 -0.99 -14.59
C CYS A 227 -0.91 -0.57 -13.85
N GLN A 228 -0.96 -0.42 -12.53
CA GLN A 228 0.18 -0.03 -11.72
C GLN A 228 1.27 -1.10 -11.66
N PHE A 229 0.90 -2.37 -11.50
CA PHE A 229 1.85 -3.48 -11.59
C PHE A 229 2.56 -3.49 -12.95
N LEU A 230 1.80 -3.35 -14.05
CA LEU A 230 2.34 -3.31 -15.40
C LEU A 230 3.24 -2.10 -15.64
N TYR A 231 2.86 -0.92 -15.13
CA TYR A 231 3.67 0.29 -15.22
C TYR A 231 5.01 0.13 -14.51
N GLY A 232 5.03 -0.55 -13.35
CA GLY A 232 6.25 -0.95 -12.66
C GLY A 232 7.18 -1.81 -13.53
N VAL A 233 6.63 -2.80 -14.25
CA VAL A 233 7.41 -3.62 -15.20
C VAL A 233 7.94 -2.79 -16.36
N ILE A 234 7.09 -1.94 -16.96
CA ILE A 234 7.45 -1.07 -18.09
C ILE A 234 8.62 -0.17 -17.71
N LEU A 235 8.53 0.53 -16.57
CA LEU A 235 9.57 1.45 -16.12
C LEU A 235 10.87 0.71 -15.75
N CYS A 236 10.77 -0.49 -15.18
CA CYS A 236 11.92 -1.34 -14.89
C CYS A 236 12.64 -1.80 -16.18
N ASP A 237 11.89 -2.21 -17.20
CA ASP A 237 12.44 -2.73 -18.45
C ASP A 237 13.05 -1.60 -19.30
N LEU A 238 12.33 -0.48 -19.44
CA LEU A 238 12.84 0.77 -20.06
C LEU A 238 14.11 1.22 -19.36
N GLY A 239 14.08 1.20 -18.04
CA GLY A 239 15.23 1.60 -17.25
C GLY A 239 16.39 0.65 -17.37
N SER A 240 16.26 -0.53 -17.96
CA SER A 240 17.37 -1.45 -18.21
C SER A 240 17.91 -1.36 -19.65
N GLU A 241 17.34 -0.50 -20.49
CA GLU A 241 17.70 -0.35 -21.90
C GLU A 241 18.83 0.69 -22.09
N LYS A 242 19.96 0.28 -22.70
CA LYS A 242 21.15 1.13 -22.84
C LYS A 242 20.90 2.36 -23.72
N SER A 243 20.30 2.13 -24.89
CA SER A 243 19.98 3.18 -25.86
C SER A 243 19.11 4.28 -25.26
N PHE A 244 18.11 3.90 -24.45
CA PHE A 244 17.24 4.85 -23.76
C PHE A 244 17.99 5.64 -22.66
N ARG A 245 18.82 4.99 -21.86
CA ARG A 245 19.65 5.66 -20.84
C ARG A 245 20.59 6.69 -21.46
N GLU A 246 21.25 6.35 -22.56
CA GLU A 246 22.15 7.26 -23.28
C GLU A 246 21.38 8.47 -23.84
N PHE A 247 20.21 8.23 -24.45
CA PHE A 247 19.33 9.29 -24.95
C PHE A 247 18.95 10.28 -23.83
N ILE A 248 18.48 9.78 -22.69
CA ILE A 248 18.07 10.62 -21.55
C ILE A 248 19.26 11.39 -20.95
N ASN A 249 20.42 10.74 -20.81
CA ASN A 249 21.61 11.37 -20.23
C ASN A 249 22.25 12.42 -21.15
N SER A 250 22.10 12.29 -22.47
CA SER A 250 22.58 13.29 -23.43
C SER A 250 21.81 14.62 -23.35
N ARG A 251 20.58 14.63 -22.82
CA ARG A 251 19.67 15.79 -22.82
C ARG A 251 19.30 16.26 -21.41
N VAL A 252 20.31 16.58 -20.60
CA VAL A 252 20.11 16.93 -19.17
C VAL A 252 19.09 18.06 -18.95
N LYS A 253 19.12 19.13 -19.76
CA LYS A 253 18.17 20.25 -19.63
C LYS A 253 16.72 19.80 -19.88
N ALA A 254 16.49 19.10 -21.00
CA ALA A 254 15.17 18.56 -21.33
C ALA A 254 14.67 17.56 -20.27
N ARG A 255 15.57 16.70 -19.77
CA ARG A 255 15.26 15.77 -18.66
C ARG A 255 14.80 16.49 -17.41
N ARG A 256 15.48 17.58 -17.01
CA ARG A 256 15.09 18.37 -15.83
C ARG A 256 13.73 19.04 -16.00
N ILE A 257 13.47 19.64 -17.17
CA ILE A 257 12.18 20.26 -17.48
C ILE A 257 11.07 19.21 -17.46
N ALA A 258 11.27 18.08 -18.15
CA ALA A 258 10.32 16.97 -18.17
C ALA A 258 10.07 16.41 -16.77
N THR A 259 11.12 16.24 -15.96
CA THR A 259 11.00 15.81 -14.55
C THR A 259 10.12 16.76 -13.75
N ALA A 260 10.40 18.07 -13.80
CA ALA A 260 9.65 19.06 -13.04
C ALA A 260 8.18 19.08 -13.49
N PHE A 261 7.93 19.06 -14.80
CA PHE A 261 6.59 18.98 -15.37
C PHE A 261 5.83 17.73 -14.91
N LEU A 262 6.44 16.56 -15.01
CA LEU A 262 5.84 15.28 -14.61
C LEU A 262 5.50 15.23 -13.11
N ILE A 263 6.39 15.75 -12.26
CA ILE A 263 6.16 15.80 -10.80
C ILE A 263 5.03 16.78 -10.48
N ILE A 264 5.07 18.00 -11.01
CA ILE A 264 4.05 19.02 -10.70
C ILE A 264 2.68 18.59 -11.23
N LEU A 265 2.61 18.15 -12.49
CA LEU A 265 1.37 17.68 -13.09
C LEU A 265 0.85 16.43 -12.37
N GLY A 266 1.72 15.45 -12.14
CA GLY A 266 1.37 14.22 -11.44
C GLY A 266 0.83 14.47 -10.04
N TRP A 267 1.47 15.37 -9.30
CA TRP A 267 1.03 15.77 -7.97
C TRP A 267 -0.33 16.46 -8.00
N TYR A 268 -0.55 17.39 -8.96
CA TYR A 268 -1.83 18.06 -9.14
C TYR A 268 -2.96 17.08 -9.45
N VAL A 269 -2.78 16.19 -10.44
CA VAL A 269 -3.86 15.28 -10.85
C VAL A 269 -4.11 14.18 -9.81
N ALA A 270 -3.08 13.76 -9.06
CA ALA A 270 -3.24 12.84 -7.94
C ALA A 270 -4.13 13.42 -6.82
N CYS A 271 -4.28 14.75 -6.76
CA CYS A 271 -5.10 15.42 -5.75
C CYS A 271 -6.62 15.30 -6.01
N TYR A 272 -7.08 14.74 -7.12
CA TYR A 272 -8.53 14.58 -7.39
C TYR A 272 -9.27 14.03 -6.17
N PRO A 273 -10.33 14.67 -5.64
CA PRO A 273 -10.93 14.33 -4.36
C PRO A 273 -11.68 12.98 -4.45
N GLY A 274 -11.86 12.34 -3.30
CA GLY A 274 -12.55 11.04 -3.25
C GLY A 274 -14.05 11.18 -3.12
N GLU A 275 -14.49 12.28 -2.52
CA GLU A 275 -15.89 12.64 -2.36
C GLU A 275 -16.12 14.05 -2.89
N HIS A 276 -17.36 14.34 -3.25
CA HIS A 276 -17.84 15.67 -3.57
C HIS A 276 -16.93 16.47 -4.52
N TRP A 277 -16.49 15.83 -5.60
CA TRP A 277 -15.61 16.42 -6.59
C TRP A 277 -16.24 17.66 -7.25
N GLU A 278 -17.56 17.78 -7.20
CA GLU A 278 -18.35 18.89 -7.71
C GLU A 278 -18.18 20.19 -6.92
N TRP A 279 -17.74 20.14 -5.65
CA TRP A 279 -17.64 21.34 -4.80
C TRP A 279 -16.46 22.27 -5.12
N SER A 280 -15.62 21.96 -6.11
CA SER A 280 -14.55 22.86 -6.50
C SER A 280 -14.24 22.88 -8.00
N ALA A 281 -13.94 24.06 -8.53
CA ALA A 281 -13.70 24.25 -9.96
C ALA A 281 -12.49 23.42 -10.47
N TRP A 282 -11.44 23.28 -9.67
CA TRP A 282 -10.25 22.50 -10.06
C TRP A 282 -10.54 20.99 -10.15
N SER A 283 -11.39 20.46 -9.27
CA SER A 283 -11.79 19.05 -9.30
C SER A 283 -12.82 18.79 -10.40
N VAL A 284 -13.72 19.74 -10.68
CA VAL A 284 -14.61 19.70 -11.86
C VAL A 284 -13.80 19.72 -13.16
N GLN A 285 -12.75 20.54 -13.25
CA GLN A 285 -11.84 20.55 -14.40
C GLN A 285 -11.24 19.16 -14.64
N LEU A 286 -10.71 18.52 -13.58
CA LEU A 286 -10.17 17.16 -13.68
C LEU A 286 -11.26 16.15 -14.02
N LYS A 287 -12.49 16.30 -13.54
CA LYS A 287 -13.61 15.44 -13.96
C LYS A 287 -13.85 15.56 -15.47
N ASN A 288 -13.92 16.78 -16.00
CA ASN A 288 -14.15 17.04 -17.42
C ASN A 288 -13.02 16.47 -18.30
N ILE A 289 -11.76 16.60 -17.88
CA ILE A 289 -10.63 15.96 -18.57
C ILE A 289 -10.73 14.43 -18.48
N GLY A 290 -11.11 13.94 -17.30
CA GLY A 290 -11.25 12.52 -17.00
C GLY A 290 -12.25 11.84 -17.92
N ASP A 291 -13.36 12.51 -18.23
CA ASP A 291 -14.40 12.00 -19.15
C ASP A 291 -13.89 11.71 -20.57
N TRP A 292 -12.75 12.28 -20.97
CA TRP A 292 -12.10 11.99 -22.26
C TRP A 292 -11.11 10.82 -22.22
N ILE A 293 -10.50 10.55 -21.07
CA ILE A 293 -9.38 9.59 -20.95
C ILE A 293 -9.71 8.34 -20.14
N ILE A 294 -10.68 8.44 -19.23
CA ILE A 294 -11.18 7.35 -18.39
C ILE A 294 -12.38 6.74 -19.13
N PRO A 295 -12.43 5.40 -19.33
CA PRO A 295 -13.56 4.76 -19.97
C PRO A 295 -14.89 5.06 -19.27
N GLN A 296 -15.94 5.24 -20.06
CA GLN A 296 -17.29 5.43 -19.54
C GLN A 296 -17.71 4.24 -18.66
N GLY A 297 -18.36 4.54 -17.54
CA GLY A 297 -18.77 3.52 -16.56
C GLY A 297 -17.65 3.00 -15.67
N ALA A 298 -16.49 3.66 -15.61
CA ALA A 298 -15.43 3.29 -14.67
C ALA A 298 -15.91 3.31 -13.22
N ALA A 299 -15.67 2.21 -12.48
CA ALA A 299 -16.12 2.06 -11.10
C ALA A 299 -15.53 3.09 -10.10
N SER A 300 -14.35 3.65 -10.37
CA SER A 300 -13.75 4.66 -9.49
C SER A 300 -12.86 5.66 -10.23
N TYR A 301 -13.40 6.86 -10.47
CA TYR A 301 -12.64 8.03 -10.94
C TYR A 301 -11.49 8.43 -9.99
N PRO A 302 -11.74 8.53 -8.67
CA PRO A 302 -10.72 8.89 -7.68
C PRO A 302 -9.46 8.00 -7.72
N LYS A 303 -9.62 6.68 -7.85
CA LYS A 303 -8.50 5.73 -7.89
C LYS A 303 -7.69 5.88 -9.18
N ARG A 304 -8.36 6.08 -10.32
CA ARG A 304 -7.71 6.29 -11.62
C ARG A 304 -6.89 7.58 -11.70
N TRP A 305 -7.40 8.69 -11.19
CA TRP A 305 -6.65 9.93 -11.13
C TRP A 305 -5.41 9.82 -10.24
N THR A 306 -5.54 9.11 -9.12
CA THR A 306 -4.42 8.79 -8.24
C THR A 306 -3.36 7.94 -8.96
N ALA A 307 -3.79 6.96 -9.75
CA ALA A 307 -2.94 6.09 -10.57
C ALA A 307 -2.15 6.89 -11.62
N ILE A 308 -2.85 7.70 -12.43
CA ILE A 308 -2.21 8.58 -13.43
C ILE A 308 -1.21 9.52 -12.76
N GLY A 309 -1.62 10.15 -11.64
CA GLY A 309 -0.75 11.08 -10.92
C GLY A 309 0.51 10.41 -10.39
N TRP A 310 0.39 9.20 -9.86
CA TRP A 310 1.54 8.41 -9.43
C TRP A 310 2.42 7.98 -10.60
N ASP A 311 1.88 7.54 -11.73
CA ASP A 311 2.65 7.17 -12.93
C ASP A 311 3.54 8.33 -13.42
N LEU A 312 2.97 9.54 -13.45
CA LEU A 312 3.69 10.76 -13.80
C LEU A 312 4.77 11.07 -12.75
N MET A 313 4.41 11.08 -11.47
CA MET A 313 5.36 11.38 -10.39
C MET A 313 6.51 10.38 -10.33
N VAL A 314 6.23 9.08 -10.39
CA VAL A 314 7.25 8.03 -10.29
C VAL A 314 8.16 8.02 -11.51
N THR A 315 7.65 8.38 -12.69
CA THR A 315 8.50 8.59 -13.87
C THR A 315 9.40 9.80 -13.70
N GLY A 316 8.91 10.89 -13.10
CA GLY A 316 9.74 12.03 -12.71
C GLY A 316 10.85 11.64 -11.72
N ILE A 317 10.51 10.89 -10.66
CA ILE A 317 11.49 10.36 -9.69
C ILE A 317 12.51 9.46 -10.42
N TRP A 318 12.03 8.56 -11.27
CA TRP A 318 12.85 7.63 -12.04
C TRP A 318 13.79 8.33 -13.04
N LEU A 319 13.42 9.49 -13.59
CA LEU A 319 14.28 10.30 -14.45
C LEU A 319 15.28 11.17 -13.68
N SER A 320 15.11 11.35 -12.37
CA SER A 320 15.83 12.34 -11.57
C SER A 320 16.82 11.70 -10.57
N PRO A 321 18.13 11.75 -10.85
CA PRO A 321 19.14 11.26 -9.91
C PRO A 321 19.08 11.94 -8.53
N SER A 322 18.75 13.24 -8.50
CA SER A 322 18.64 13.99 -7.24
C SER A 322 17.49 13.48 -6.37
N LEU A 323 16.32 13.20 -6.97
CA LEU A 323 15.17 12.64 -6.25
C LEU A 323 15.45 11.20 -5.81
N GLN A 324 16.06 10.38 -6.66
CA GLN A 324 16.49 9.03 -6.27
C GLN A 324 17.47 9.06 -5.10
N SER A 325 18.42 10.01 -5.10
CA SER A 325 19.35 10.21 -3.98
C SER A 325 18.61 10.65 -2.72
N MET A 326 17.62 11.53 -2.82
CA MET A 326 16.78 11.94 -1.70
C MET A 326 16.07 10.75 -1.08
N PHE A 327 15.37 9.92 -1.87
CA PHE A 327 14.69 8.71 -1.39
C PHE A 327 15.66 7.62 -0.92
N SER A 328 16.91 7.62 -1.37
CA SER A 328 17.94 6.69 -0.91
C SER A 328 18.61 7.12 0.41
N ASN A 329 18.12 8.17 1.08
CA ASN A 329 18.60 8.56 2.41
C ASN A 329 18.31 7.45 3.44
N LYS A 330 19.19 7.32 4.43
CA LYS A 330 19.09 6.36 5.55
C LYS A 330 17.73 6.40 6.24
N LEU A 331 17.15 7.59 6.44
CA LEU A 331 15.84 7.73 7.08
C LEU A 331 14.73 7.07 6.25
N PHE A 332 14.61 7.42 4.97
CA PHE A 332 13.58 6.84 4.09
C PHE A 332 13.79 5.34 3.87
N MET A 333 15.04 4.88 3.76
CA MET A 333 15.34 3.45 3.67
C MET A 333 14.99 2.71 4.96
N TRP A 334 15.19 3.31 6.13
CA TRP A 334 14.82 2.71 7.42
C TRP A 334 13.31 2.59 7.55
N VAL A 335 12.57 3.67 7.24
CA VAL A 335 11.11 3.65 7.19
C VAL A 335 10.63 2.62 6.17
N GLY A 336 11.27 2.57 4.99
CA GLY A 336 11.00 1.60 3.94
C GLY A 336 11.20 0.16 4.38
N ARG A 337 12.28 -0.14 5.10
CA ARG A 337 12.55 -1.48 5.64
C ARG A 337 11.43 -1.99 6.55
N ASN A 338 10.84 -1.12 7.37
CA ASN A 338 9.77 -1.49 8.31
C ASN A 338 8.37 -1.29 7.71
N SER A 339 8.23 -0.89 6.44
CA SER A 339 6.94 -0.48 5.86
C SER A 339 5.86 -1.57 5.88
N PHE A 340 6.26 -2.83 5.72
CA PHE A 340 5.34 -3.96 5.73
C PHE A 340 4.84 -4.25 7.16
N ALA A 341 5.72 -4.17 8.15
CA ALA A 341 5.35 -4.28 9.54
C ALA A 341 4.40 -3.14 9.95
N VAL A 342 4.72 -1.89 9.59
CA VAL A 342 3.83 -0.73 9.82
C VAL A 342 2.44 -0.97 9.22
N TYR A 343 2.38 -1.48 7.99
CA TYR A 343 1.11 -1.82 7.35
C TYR A 343 0.29 -2.84 8.17
N LEU A 344 0.93 -3.83 8.79
CA LEU A 344 0.24 -4.84 9.62
C LEU A 344 -0.12 -4.33 11.03
N THR A 345 0.66 -3.42 11.61
CA THR A 345 0.51 -3.04 13.01
C THR A 345 -0.27 -1.75 13.24
N HIS A 346 -0.21 -0.79 12.30
CA HIS A 346 -0.77 0.55 12.51
C HIS A 346 -2.25 0.56 12.87
N GLY A 347 -3.05 -0.33 12.27
CA GLY A 347 -4.48 -0.42 12.55
C GLY A 347 -4.75 -0.77 14.01
N THR A 348 -4.10 -1.82 14.53
CA THR A 348 -4.24 -2.26 15.92
C THR A 348 -3.65 -1.24 16.90
N VAL A 349 -2.45 -0.73 16.64
CA VAL A 349 -1.79 0.27 17.51
C VAL A 349 -2.62 1.55 17.59
N MET A 350 -3.25 1.95 16.49
CA MET A 350 -4.13 3.12 16.46
C MET A 350 -5.44 2.86 17.24
N LYS A 351 -6.13 1.75 16.98
CA LYS A 351 -7.41 1.40 17.61
C LYS A 351 -7.28 1.07 19.11
N VAL A 352 -6.12 0.57 19.55
CA VAL A 352 -5.86 0.25 20.96
C VAL A 352 -5.12 1.38 21.67
N GLY A 353 -3.96 1.78 21.15
CA GLY A 353 -3.07 2.74 21.80
C GLY A 353 -3.51 4.18 21.58
N LEU A 354 -3.57 4.64 20.33
CA LEU A 354 -3.88 6.04 20.02
C LEU A 354 -5.31 6.42 20.45
N ALA A 355 -6.28 5.51 20.31
CA ALA A 355 -7.62 5.72 20.84
C ALA A 355 -7.60 6.06 22.34
N ARG A 356 -6.84 5.33 23.16
CA ARG A 356 -6.71 5.63 24.60
C ARG A 356 -6.02 6.96 24.90
N LEU A 357 -5.07 7.36 24.07
CA LEU A 357 -4.41 8.67 24.23
C LEU A 357 -5.36 9.84 23.94
N ILE A 358 -6.31 9.67 23.02
CA ILE A 358 -7.25 10.73 22.60
C ILE A 358 -8.53 10.75 23.45
N TYR A 359 -9.08 9.58 23.76
CA TYR A 359 -10.37 9.41 24.44
C TYR A 359 -10.24 9.06 25.93
N GLY A 360 -9.03 8.71 26.39
CA GLY A 360 -8.77 8.24 27.75
C GLY A 360 -8.95 6.73 27.91
N PHE A 361 -8.84 6.27 29.16
CA PHE A 361 -8.93 4.84 29.52
C PHE A 361 -10.31 4.41 30.01
N SER A 362 -11.25 5.35 30.18
CA SER A 362 -12.60 5.03 30.65
C SER A 362 -13.39 4.33 29.55
N THR A 363 -13.93 3.16 29.86
CA THR A 363 -14.90 2.43 29.03
C THR A 363 -16.32 2.57 29.57
N ALA A 364 -16.55 3.48 30.53
CA ALA A 364 -17.88 3.75 31.02
C ALA A 364 -18.71 4.37 29.88
N PRO A 365 -19.80 3.75 29.42
CA PRO A 365 -20.64 4.32 28.39
C PRO A 365 -21.21 5.64 28.91
N TYR A 366 -21.07 6.71 28.13
CA TYR A 366 -21.88 7.89 28.36
C TYR A 366 -23.33 7.52 28.04
N HIS A 367 -24.23 8.00 28.90
CA HIS A 367 -25.64 7.67 29.02
C HIS A 367 -26.36 7.39 27.69
N VAL A 368 -27.09 6.26 27.59
CA VAL A 368 -28.05 6.03 26.52
C VAL A 368 -29.36 6.71 26.95
N GLU A 369 -29.74 7.81 26.30
CA GLU A 369 -31.03 8.43 26.57
C GLU A 369 -32.15 7.53 26.03
N GLN A 370 -32.84 6.84 26.95
CA GLN A 370 -34.07 6.14 26.61
C GLN A 370 -35.19 7.17 26.38
N PRO A 371 -36.02 7.01 25.34
CA PRO A 371 -37.13 7.92 25.07
C PRO A 371 -38.03 8.02 26.31
N LYS A 372 -38.38 9.25 26.71
CA LYS A 372 -39.22 9.51 27.91
C LYS A 372 -40.58 8.79 27.90
N ASP A 373 -41.07 8.39 26.73
CA ASP A 373 -42.38 7.77 26.54
C ASP A 373 -42.34 6.34 25.96
N GLY A 374 -41.16 5.69 25.90
CA GLY A 374 -41.03 4.33 25.37
C GLY A 374 -41.30 4.17 23.86
N GLN A 375 -41.57 5.28 23.15
CA GLN A 375 -41.64 5.35 21.69
C GLN A 375 -40.52 6.23 21.17
N GLY A 376 -39.50 5.62 20.56
CA GLY A 376 -38.34 6.29 19.98
C GLY A 376 -37.11 5.38 19.97
N GLU A 377 -36.14 5.67 19.12
CA GLU A 377 -34.84 5.01 19.16
C GLU A 377 -34.01 5.59 20.32
N ALA A 378 -33.24 4.73 20.99
CA ALA A 378 -32.33 5.13 22.03
C ALA A 378 -31.22 6.04 21.44
N ILE A 379 -30.96 7.19 22.06
CA ILE A 379 -29.88 8.09 21.60
C ILE A 379 -28.58 7.63 22.27
N GLU A 380 -27.69 7.06 21.47
CA GLU A 380 -26.35 6.66 21.91
C GLU A 380 -25.43 7.89 21.99
N HIS A 381 -24.92 8.19 23.17
CA HIS A 381 -23.93 9.24 23.36
C HIS A 381 -22.51 8.65 23.34
N TYR A 382 -21.74 8.98 22.29
CA TYR A 382 -20.36 8.52 22.14
C TYR A 382 -19.37 9.37 22.95
N ILE A 383 -18.20 8.81 23.26
CA ILE A 383 -17.09 9.50 23.90
C ILE A 383 -16.55 10.54 22.91
N PRO A 384 -16.66 11.85 23.22
CA PRO A 384 -16.12 12.88 22.36
C PRO A 384 -14.60 12.81 22.38
N ARG A 385 -13.97 13.03 21.23
CA ARG A 385 -12.52 13.19 21.17
C ARG A 385 -12.08 14.40 21.98
N SER A 386 -10.86 14.36 22.51
CA SER A 386 -10.29 15.53 23.20
C SER A 386 -10.29 16.76 22.29
N THR A 387 -10.83 17.88 22.77
CA THR A 387 -10.74 19.20 22.12
C THR A 387 -9.44 19.93 22.46
N ASN A 388 -8.66 19.41 23.41
CA ASN A 388 -7.40 20.01 23.84
C ASN A 388 -6.29 19.71 22.82
N TRP A 389 -5.79 20.75 22.15
CA TRP A 389 -4.74 20.64 21.14
C TRP A 389 -3.44 20.02 21.66
N LEU A 390 -3.14 20.18 22.97
CA LEU A 390 -1.94 19.57 23.58
C LEU A 390 -2.02 18.04 23.57
N VAL A 391 -3.23 17.48 23.74
CA VAL A 391 -3.43 16.01 23.67
C VAL A 391 -3.06 15.52 22.28
N TRP A 392 -3.50 16.20 21.22
CA TRP A 392 -3.15 15.84 19.85
C TRP A 392 -1.66 16.02 19.54
N ALA A 393 -1.08 17.14 19.99
CA ALA A 393 0.34 17.45 19.79
C ALA A 393 1.27 16.44 20.46
N LEU A 394 0.83 15.76 21.52
CA LEU A 394 1.57 14.68 22.18
C LEU A 394 1.20 13.30 21.65
N ALA A 395 -0.10 13.01 21.48
CA ALA A 395 -0.60 11.69 21.11
C ALA A 395 -0.12 11.26 19.72
N ILE A 396 -0.11 12.15 18.73
CA ILE A 396 0.30 11.80 17.36
C ILE A 396 1.80 11.46 17.27
N PRO A 397 2.73 12.26 17.80
CA PRO A 397 4.15 11.87 17.85
C PRO A 397 4.40 10.61 18.67
N ILE A 398 3.75 10.47 19.84
CA ILE A 398 3.87 9.25 20.66
C ILE A 398 3.41 8.03 19.86
N PHE A 399 2.28 8.12 19.17
CA PHE A 399 1.79 7.06 18.31
C PHE A 399 2.81 6.67 17.24
N PHE A 400 3.39 7.62 16.51
CA PHE A 400 4.41 7.30 15.50
C PHE A 400 5.66 6.66 16.12
N VAL A 401 6.12 7.13 17.29
CA VAL A 401 7.26 6.52 17.99
C VAL A 401 6.94 5.08 18.38
N VAL A 402 5.77 4.83 18.96
CA VAL A 402 5.31 3.49 19.35
C VAL A 402 5.15 2.59 18.12
N GLU A 403 4.47 3.06 17.09
CA GLU A 403 4.22 2.33 15.85
C GLU A 403 5.51 1.91 15.17
N TYR A 404 6.45 2.85 14.97
CA TYR A 404 7.72 2.54 14.34
C TYR A 404 8.64 1.69 15.22
N THR A 405 8.52 1.77 16.55
CA THR A 405 9.23 0.88 17.47
C THR A 405 8.70 -0.55 17.36
N ILE A 406 7.37 -0.72 17.41
CA ILE A 406 6.71 -2.02 17.23
C ILE A 406 7.04 -2.59 15.85
N ALA A 407 6.93 -1.79 14.79
CA ALA A 407 7.25 -2.22 13.43
C ALA A 407 8.73 -2.62 13.29
N HIS A 408 9.65 -1.90 13.95
CA HIS A 408 11.07 -2.27 13.95
C HIS A 408 11.32 -3.62 14.65
N LEU A 409 10.69 -3.85 15.80
CA LEU A 409 10.76 -5.13 16.51
C LEU A 409 10.12 -6.25 15.68
N TRP A 410 8.97 -5.99 15.06
CA TRP A 410 8.28 -6.91 14.17
C TRP A 410 9.16 -7.32 12.99
N THR A 411 9.75 -6.36 12.27
CA THR A 411 10.64 -6.65 11.15
C THR A 411 11.91 -7.38 11.58
N THR A 412 12.39 -7.14 12.79
CA THR A 412 13.61 -7.77 13.31
C THR A 412 13.37 -9.20 13.78
N TYR A 413 12.22 -9.46 14.41
CA TYR A 413 11.93 -10.75 15.03
C TYR A 413 10.88 -11.55 14.26
N VAL A 414 9.70 -11.00 14.01
CA VAL A 414 8.60 -11.73 13.36
C VAL A 414 8.89 -11.97 11.89
N ASP A 415 9.16 -10.92 11.10
CA ASP A 415 9.43 -11.07 9.65
C ASP A 415 10.67 -11.94 9.40
N ALA A 416 11.70 -11.80 10.25
CA ALA A 416 12.91 -12.61 10.15
C ALA A 416 12.65 -14.10 10.39
N GLN A 417 11.78 -14.45 11.35
CA GLN A 417 11.41 -15.84 11.60
C GLN A 417 10.49 -16.38 10.49
N CYS A 418 9.53 -15.58 10.00
CA CYS A 418 8.72 -15.95 8.84
C CYS A 418 9.58 -16.15 7.58
N ALA A 419 10.64 -15.35 7.40
CA ALA A 419 11.59 -15.53 6.30
C ALA A 419 12.39 -16.83 6.44
N LYS A 420 12.82 -17.19 7.66
CA LYS A 420 13.48 -18.48 7.95
C LYS A 420 12.55 -19.67 7.70
N ALA A 421 11.30 -19.58 8.17
CA ALA A 421 10.28 -20.60 7.94
C ALA A 421 10.00 -20.78 6.44
N THR A 422 9.92 -19.68 5.69
CA THR A 422 9.77 -19.74 4.22
C THR A 422 10.95 -20.44 3.56
N LYS A 423 12.18 -20.13 3.99
CA LYS A 423 13.38 -20.79 3.46
C LYS A 423 13.39 -22.27 3.79
N TRP A 424 13.02 -22.64 5.02
CA TRP A 424 12.88 -24.04 5.43
C TRP A 424 11.85 -24.78 4.57
N LEU A 425 10.73 -24.15 4.22
CA LEU A 425 9.75 -24.73 3.28
C LEU A 425 10.36 -24.92 1.88
N GLU A 426 11.10 -23.92 1.37
CA GLU A 426 11.78 -24.00 0.07
C GLU A 426 12.77 -25.17 0.06
N ASP A 427 13.66 -25.25 1.05
CA ASP A 427 14.71 -26.28 1.16
C ASP A 427 14.12 -27.70 1.33
N LYS A 428 12.93 -27.83 1.93
CA LYS A 428 12.25 -29.12 2.16
C LYS A 428 11.40 -29.56 0.97
N MET A 429 10.83 -28.63 0.22
CA MET A 429 9.92 -28.92 -0.90
C MET A 429 10.62 -29.01 -2.25
N PHE A 430 11.80 -28.39 -2.39
CA PHE A 430 12.50 -28.34 -3.68
C PHE A 430 13.46 -29.52 -3.79
N GLU A 431 13.54 -30.09 -4.99
CA GLU A 431 14.57 -31.07 -5.32
C GLU A 431 15.95 -30.40 -5.27
N LYS A 432 16.91 -31.05 -4.62
CA LYS A 432 18.30 -30.63 -4.68
C LYS A 432 18.83 -31.00 -6.06
N ASN A 433 19.34 -30.01 -6.81
CA ASN A 433 19.94 -30.24 -8.12
C ASN A 433 20.99 -31.37 -8.01
N GLU A 434 20.97 -32.30 -8.96
CA GLU A 434 21.87 -33.47 -9.00
C GLU A 434 23.36 -33.08 -9.01
N ASP A 435 23.70 -31.86 -9.42
CA ASP A 435 25.04 -31.28 -9.36
C ASP A 435 25.59 -31.15 -7.93
N GLU A 436 24.75 -30.95 -6.91
CA GLU A 436 25.18 -30.96 -5.51
C GLU A 436 25.50 -32.38 -5.01
N LYS A 437 24.89 -33.42 -5.60
CA LYS A 437 25.25 -34.82 -5.30
C LYS A 437 26.58 -35.20 -5.94
N HIS A 438 26.86 -34.72 -7.15
CA HIS A 438 28.09 -35.07 -7.87
C HIS A 438 29.32 -34.28 -7.38
N GLY A 439 29.15 -33.05 -6.90
CA GLY A 439 30.26 -32.29 -6.29
C GLY A 439 30.77 -32.86 -4.95
N VAL A 440 29.92 -33.60 -4.22
CA VAL A 440 30.33 -34.32 -3.00
C VAL A 440 30.93 -35.69 -3.35
N ALA A 441 30.42 -36.36 -4.39
CA ALA A 441 30.95 -37.64 -4.86
C ALA A 441 32.27 -37.51 -5.64
N SER A 442 32.62 -36.34 -6.18
CA SER A 442 33.93 -36.09 -6.80
C SER A 442 34.98 -35.53 -5.81
N MET A 443 34.59 -35.28 -4.56
CA MET A 443 35.48 -34.84 -3.46
C MET A 443 35.61 -35.89 -2.34
N ALA A 444 34.95 -37.04 -2.50
CA ALA A 444 35.16 -38.26 -1.74
C ALA A 444 35.91 -39.25 -2.64
#